data_AF-A0A5B2X1C7-F1
#
_entry.id   AF-A0A5B2X1C7-F1
#
_cell.length_a   1.000
_cell.length_b   1.000
_cell.length_c   1.000
_cell.angle_alpha   90.00
_cell.angle_beta   90.00
_cell.angle_gamma   90.00
#
_symmetry.space_group_name_H-M   'P 1'
#
loop_
_entity.id
_entity.type
_entity.pdbx_description
1 polymer ?
#
loop_
_entity_poly.entity_id
_entity_poly.type
_entity_poly.pdbx_seq_one_letter_code
_entity_poly.pdbx_strand_id
1 'polypeptide(L)' 'MIIDCDTCVVRGDACRDCVISVLLGAPPSVELDGSEQRAITALADAGLVPRLRLVAPQADRRPCAERSPDSAERGERQVG' A
#
# COMPACT_ATOMS: atom_id res chain seq x y z
N MET A 1 -7.55 0.45 31.56
CA MET A 1 -7.45 -0.99 31.22
C MET A 1 -5.99 -1.37 31.28
N ILE A 2 -5.63 -2.42 32.01
CA ILE A 2 -4.24 -2.90 32.17
C ILE A 2 -4.19 -4.30 31.56
N ILE A 3 -3.19 -4.55 30.71
CA ILE A 3 -2.94 -5.86 30.11
C ILE A 3 -1.64 -6.38 30.67
N ASP A 4 -1.71 -7.51 31.35
CA ASP A 4 -0.55 -8.19 31.92
C ASP A 4 -0.09 -9.31 30.99
N CYS A 5 0.95 -9.03 30.22
CA CYS A 5 1.55 -10.02 29.33
C CYS A 5 2.29 -11.13 30.10
N ASP A 6 2.64 -10.95 31.37
CA ASP A 6 3.39 -11.94 32.15
C ASP A 6 2.52 -13.11 32.63
N THR A 7 1.22 -12.89 32.80
CA THR A 7 0.23 -13.91 33.17
C THR A 7 -0.63 -14.41 32.00
N CYS A 8 -0.34 -13.95 30.77
CA CYS A 8 -1.09 -14.34 29.58
C CYS A 8 -0.82 -15.81 29.21
N VAL A 9 -1.85 -16.66 29.29
CA VAL A 9 -1.75 -18.12 29.06
C VAL A 9 -1.38 -18.53 27.63
N VAL A 10 -1.51 -17.62 26.66
CA VAL A 10 -1.12 -17.82 25.26
C VAL A 10 0.14 -17.03 24.88
N ARG A 11 0.87 -16.50 25.86
CA ARG A 11 2.11 -15.74 25.63
C ARG A 11 3.12 -16.63 24.90
N GLY A 12 3.76 -16.07 23.88
CA GLY A 12 4.66 -16.80 22.99
C GLY A 12 3.89 -17.35 21.78
N ASP A 13 2.98 -18.29 22.02
CA ASP A 13 2.30 -19.03 20.95
C ASP A 13 1.42 -18.14 20.06
N ALA A 14 0.61 -17.26 20.66
CA ALA A 14 -0.33 -16.40 19.94
C ALA A 14 0.08 -14.92 19.92
N CYS A 15 1.27 -14.58 20.45
CA CYS A 15 1.70 -13.18 20.57
C CYS A 15 1.80 -12.46 19.22
N ARG A 16 2.16 -13.18 18.14
CA ARG A 16 2.26 -12.59 16.80
C ARG A 16 0.91 -12.15 16.23
N ASP A 17 -0.16 -12.82 16.62
CA ASP A 17 -1.52 -12.55 16.13
C ASP A 17 -2.35 -11.74 17.14
N CYS A 18 -1.74 -11.33 18.26
CA CYS A 18 -2.41 -10.54 19.29
C CYS A 18 -2.58 -9.08 18.86
N VAL A 19 -3.76 -8.51 19.09
CA VAL A 19 -4.09 -7.09 18.78
C VAL A 19 -3.17 -6.08 19.48
N ILE A 20 -2.49 -6.49 20.56
CA ILE A 20 -1.57 -5.62 21.32
C ILE A 20 -0.37 -5.18 20.50
N SER A 21 0.09 -6.00 19.56
CA SER A 21 1.15 -5.60 18.62
C SER A 21 0.72 -4.39 17.77
N VAL A 22 -0.57 -4.29 17.41
CA VAL A 22 -1.10 -3.14 16.67
C VAL A 22 -1.16 -1.89 17.56
N LEU A 23 -1.53 -2.05 18.83
CA LEU A 23 -1.67 -0.93 19.77
C LEU A 23 -0.32 -0.35 20.22
N LEU A 24 0.69 -1.20 20.38
CA LEU A 24 2.04 -0.78 20.81
C LEU A 24 2.91 -0.29 19.65
N GLY A 25 2.52 -0.56 18.41
CA GLY A 25 3.16 -0.03 17.21
C GLY A 25 3.17 -1.05 16.09
N ALA A 26 2.46 -0.74 15.01
CA ALA A 26 2.63 -1.46 13.76
C ALA A 26 4.08 -1.33 13.25
N PRO A 27 4.56 -2.30 12.45
CA PRO A 27 5.85 -2.16 11.77
C PRO A 27 5.95 -0.80 11.06
N PRO A 28 7.15 -0.17 11.04
CA PRO A 28 7.31 1.19 10.54
C PRO A 28 6.95 1.35 9.06
N SER A 29 6.99 0.26 8.29
CA SER A 29 6.53 0.22 6.91
C SER A 29 5.87 -1.13 6.60
N VAL A 30 4.88 -1.08 5.70
CA VAL A 30 4.23 -2.25 5.09
C VAL A 30 4.37 -2.07 3.59
N GLU A 31 5.14 -2.95 2.96
CA GLU A 31 5.25 -3.01 1.51
C GLU A 31 4.08 -3.85 0.99
N LEU A 32 3.30 -3.28 0.07
CA LEU A 32 2.21 -3.97 -0.59
C LEU A 32 2.51 -4.03 -2.08
N ASP A 33 2.49 -5.22 -2.65
CA ASP A 33 2.56 -5.36 -4.09
C ASP A 33 1.24 -4.93 -4.76
N GLY A 34 1.26 -4.83 -6.09
CA GLY A 34 0.09 -4.37 -6.84
C GLY A 34 -1.11 -5.32 -6.72
N SER A 35 -0.91 -6.60 -6.46
CA SER A 35 -1.98 -7.58 -6.26
C SER A 35 -2.61 -7.46 -4.87
N GLU A 36 -1.79 -7.29 -3.84
CA GLU A 36 -2.23 -7.06 -2.46
C GLU A 36 -2.99 -5.74 -2.35
N GLN A 37 -2.50 -4.69 -3.01
CA GLN A 37 -3.18 -3.41 -3.03
C GLN A 37 -4.56 -3.48 -3.71
N ARG A 38 -4.68 -4.26 -4.79
CA ARG A 38 -5.98 -4.54 -5.43
C ARG A 38 -6.91 -5.32 -4.51
N ALA A 39 -6.40 -6.33 -3.81
CA ALA A 39 -7.20 -7.12 -2.88
C ALA A 39 -7.77 -6.26 -1.75
N ILE A 40 -6.93 -5.42 -1.12
CA ILE A 40 -7.37 -4.50 -0.06
C ILE A 40 -8.35 -3.47 -0.61
N THR A 41 -8.15 -2.99 -1.83
CA THR A 41 -9.09 -2.07 -2.49
C THR A 41 -10.48 -2.71 -2.65
N ALA A 42 -10.55 -3.96 -3.11
CA ALA A 42 -11.80 -4.71 -3.24
C ALA A 42 -12.51 -4.93 -1.89
N LEU A 43 -11.74 -5.26 -0.84
CA LEU A 43 -12.28 -5.38 0.52
C LEU A 43 -12.84 -4.04 1.02
N ALA A 44 -12.19 -2.93 0.69
CA ALA A 44 -12.65 -1.60 1.06
C ALA A 44 -13.87 -1.15 0.27
N ASP A 45 -13.96 -1.48 -1.03
CA ASP A 45 -15.16 -1.28 -1.85
C ASP A 45 -16.37 -2.03 -1.27
N ALA A 46 -16.14 -3.23 -0.72
CA ALA A 46 -17.15 -4.01 -0.02
C ALA A 46 -17.46 -3.52 1.41
N GLY A 47 -16.73 -2.51 1.92
CA GLY A 47 -16.92 -1.98 3.28
C GLY A 47 -16.37 -2.84 4.40
N LEU A 48 -15.55 -3.86 4.09
CA LEU A 48 -14.97 -4.77 5.08
C LEU A 48 -13.73 -4.20 5.78
N VAL A 49 -13.03 -3.27 5.13
CA VAL A 49 -11.84 -2.61 5.67
C VAL A 49 -11.84 -1.12 5.32
N PRO A 50 -11.13 -0.28 6.09
CA PRO A 50 -10.89 1.11 5.71
C PRO A 50 -10.12 1.21 4.37
N ARG A 51 -10.40 2.28 3.61
CA ARG A 51 -9.64 2.60 2.39
C ARG A 51 -8.15 2.80 2.69
N LEU A 52 -7.30 2.31 1.79
CA LEU A 52 -5.85 2.54 1.80
C LEU A 52 -5.54 4.04 1.76
N ARG A 53 -4.75 4.50 2.74
CA ARG A 53 -4.21 5.87 2.82
C ARG A 53 -2.69 5.84 2.70
N LEU A 54 -2.19 5.15 1.67
CA LEU A 54 -0.75 5.04 1.45
C LEU A 54 -0.17 6.42 1.12
N VAL A 55 0.94 6.75 1.75
CA VAL A 55 1.80 7.85 1.32
C VAL A 55 2.75 7.25 0.30
N ALA A 56 2.61 7.63 -0.97
CA ALA A 56 3.55 7.20 -1.99
C ALA A 56 4.95 7.67 -1.59
N PRO A 57 5.99 6.82 -1.67
CA PRO A 57 7.36 7.27 -1.59
C PRO A 57 7.51 8.43 -2.57
N GLN A 58 8.05 9.54 -2.11
CA GLN A 58 8.35 10.67 -2.98
C GLN A 58 9.50 10.22 -3.88
N ALA A 59 9.20 9.50 -4.96
CA ALA A 59 10.06 9.50 -6.12
C ALA A 59 10.21 10.98 -6.46
N ASP A 60 11.43 11.52 -6.35
CA ASP A 60 11.80 12.85 -6.80
C ASP A 60 10.95 13.20 -8.02
N ARG A 61 10.00 14.13 -7.85
CA ARG A 61 9.05 14.53 -8.89
C ARG A 61 9.83 15.27 -9.96
N ARG A 62 10.57 14.53 -10.79
CA ARG A 62 10.68 14.90 -12.20
C ARG A 62 9.31 14.63 -12.78
N PRO A 63 8.56 15.68 -13.21
CA PRO A 63 7.35 15.46 -13.96
C PRO A 63 7.68 14.49 -15.09
N CYS A 64 6.88 13.43 -15.23
CA CYS A 64 6.90 12.62 -16.43
C CYS A 64 6.67 13.61 -17.57
N ALA A 65 7.74 13.94 -18.31
CA ALA A 65 7.68 14.81 -19.45
C ALA A 65 6.56 14.28 -20.32
N GLU A 66 5.60 15.16 -20.54
CA GLU A 66 4.35 14.95 -21.21
C GLU A 66 4.57 14.02 -22.40
N ARG A 67 3.89 12.87 -22.41
CA ARG A 67 3.73 12.06 -23.61
C ARG A 67 2.92 12.92 -24.58
N SER A 68 3.61 13.82 -25.27
CA SER A 68 3.01 14.76 -26.20
C SER A 68 2.44 13.98 -27.39
N PRO A 69 1.20 14.23 -27.84
CA PRO A 69 0.61 13.54 -28.98
C PRO A 69 1.34 13.78 -30.32
N ASP A 70 2.28 14.72 -30.37
CA ASP A 70 2.92 15.24 -31.61
C ASP A 70 4.04 14.34 -32.21
N SER A 71 4.11 13.05 -31.85
CA SER A 71 5.07 12.11 -32.48
C SER A 71 4.45 11.20 -33.54
N ALA A 72 3.13 11.20 -33.70
CA ALA A 72 2.46 10.42 -34.76
C ALA A 72 2.41 11.15 -36.11
N GLU A 73 2.38 12.48 -36.15
CA GLU A 73 2.07 13.23 -37.38
C GLU A 73 3.30 13.58 -38.25
N ARG A 74 4.53 13.34 -37.78
CA ARG A 74 5.76 13.58 -38.56
C ARG A 74 6.27 12.37 -39.37
N GLY A 75 5.62 11.21 -39.29
CA GLY A 75 6.05 9.98 -39.96
C GLY A 75 5.54 9.78 -41.40
N GLU A 76 4.45 10.44 -41.80
CA GLU A 76 3.72 10.09 -43.04
C GLU A 76 3.87 11.09 -44.19
N ARG A 77 4.77 12.09 -44.10
CA ARG A 77 5.03 13.05 -45.19
C ARG A 77 6.43 12.94 -45.82
N GLN A 78 7.10 11.80 -45.69
CA GLN A 78 8.41 11.58 -46.31
C GLN A 78 8.51 10.19 -46.98
N VAL A 79 7.53 9.83 -47.80
CA VAL A 79 7.69 8.80 -48.85
C VAL A 79 6.68 9.05 -49.96
N GLY A 80 7.14 9.54 -51.11
CA GLY A 80 6.35 9.68 -52.34
C GLY A 80 6.24 11.10 -52.85
#